data_AF-A0A2E7PUZ9-F1
#
_entry.id   AF-A0A2E7PUZ9-F1
#
_cell.length_a   1.000
_cell.length_b   1.000
_cell.length_c   1.000
_cell.angle_alpha   90.00
_cell.angle_beta   90.00
_cell.angle_gamma   90.00
#
_symmetry.space_group_name_H-M   'P 1'
#
loop_
_entity.id
_entity.type
_entity.pdbx_description
1 polymer ?
#
loop_
_entity_poly.entity_id
_entity_poly.type
_entity_poly.pdbx_seq_one_letter_code
_entity_poly.pdbx_strand_id
1 'polypeptide(L)'
;PKPLVWMSKKRGIDNSGGGQAWVTSDKWGPLKDQLLHLSYGQSKMYVVLKEEKKGQVQGGVARIPVELSSSAMRARINPRDGQLYASGLKGWQTNAKGNGGLDRIRYTGKPVHLPKSIQVKKDRIEIGFYEALEPIAANSLSQFKFGAWNIRWSFNYGSPEIPIKELELKKVELLEDGKTIALHVPNLKPVHMAQIDYDIKSAKGEEIKGRIDHTIHVVE
;
A
#
# COMPACT_ATOMS: atom_id res chain seq x y z
N PRO A 1 19.64 8.80 3.75
CA PRO A 1 18.90 8.05 2.70
C PRO A 1 17.40 8.38 2.81
N LYS A 2 16.73 8.68 1.69
CA LYS A 2 15.27 8.90 1.70
C LYS A 2 14.56 7.53 1.76
N PRO A 3 13.57 7.31 2.65
CA PRO A 3 12.87 6.03 2.73
C PRO A 3 11.97 5.84 1.51
N LEU A 4 11.72 4.59 1.08
CA LEU A 4 10.75 4.30 0.01
C LEU A 4 9.37 4.86 0.36
N VAL A 5 8.94 4.66 1.61
CA VAL A 5 7.66 5.12 2.13
C VAL A 5 7.79 5.51 3.61
N TRP A 6 7.16 6.62 4.01
CA TRP A 6 6.97 7.01 5.40
C TRP A 6 5.68 6.37 5.93
N MET A 7 5.79 5.48 6.92
CA MET A 7 4.65 4.83 7.55
C MET A 7 4.37 5.44 8.92
N SER A 8 3.31 6.25 9.02
CA SER A 8 2.94 6.92 10.27
C SER A 8 2.11 6.03 11.19
N LYS A 9 2.50 5.99 12.47
CA LYS A 9 1.70 5.44 13.57
C LYS A 9 0.35 6.15 13.71
N LYS A 10 0.32 7.47 13.59
CA LYS A 10 -0.92 8.27 13.79
C LYS A 10 -1.98 7.91 12.76
N ARG A 11 -1.57 7.52 11.56
CA ARG A 11 -2.46 7.05 10.48
C ARG A 11 -2.75 5.55 10.52
N GLY A 12 -2.23 4.85 11.53
CA GLY A 12 -2.44 3.41 11.72
C GLY A 12 -1.77 2.53 10.65
N ILE A 13 -0.69 3.03 10.02
CA ILE A 13 0.03 2.30 8.96
C ILE A 13 0.99 1.32 9.62
N ASP A 14 2.02 1.84 10.26
CA ASP A 14 2.95 1.04 11.03
C ASP A 14 3.54 1.87 12.16
N ASN A 15 3.70 1.24 13.32
CA ASN A 15 4.35 1.81 14.49
C ASN A 15 5.50 0.95 14.99
N SER A 16 5.69 -0.24 14.41
CA SER A 16 6.76 -1.17 14.73
C SER A 16 6.83 -2.21 13.62
N GLY A 17 7.82 -2.04 12.75
CA GLY A 17 8.03 -2.95 11.62
C GLY A 17 8.42 -4.33 12.09
N GLY A 18 7.80 -5.34 11.50
CA GLY A 18 8.24 -6.72 11.63
C GLY A 18 9.44 -6.95 10.73
N GLY A 19 9.17 -7.28 9.47
CA GLY A 19 10.19 -7.49 8.46
C GLY A 19 9.59 -7.43 7.07
N GLN A 20 10.32 -7.96 6.09
CA GLN A 20 9.88 -8.04 4.71
C GLN A 20 10.11 -9.46 4.16
N ALA A 21 9.35 -9.81 3.13
CA ALA A 21 9.49 -11.05 2.39
C ALA A 21 9.20 -10.81 0.91
N TRP A 22 10.06 -11.31 0.03
CA TRP A 22 9.75 -11.40 -1.40
C TRP A 22 8.86 -12.60 -1.65
N VAL A 23 7.87 -12.42 -2.52
CA VAL A 23 7.04 -13.53 -3.03
C VAL A 23 7.78 -14.24 -4.15
N THR A 24 8.53 -15.29 -3.81
CA THR A 24 9.37 -16.03 -4.77
C THR A 24 8.67 -17.20 -5.46
N SER A 25 7.41 -17.48 -5.11
CA SER A 25 6.67 -18.65 -5.56
C SER A 25 5.57 -18.29 -6.55
N ASP A 26 5.52 -18.99 -7.69
CA ASP A 26 4.43 -18.89 -8.68
C ASP A 26 3.05 -19.25 -8.11
N LYS A 27 3.00 -20.00 -7.01
CA LYS A 27 1.73 -20.37 -6.37
C LYS A 27 1.02 -19.19 -5.72
N TRP A 28 1.68 -18.05 -5.57
CA TRP A 28 1.10 -16.81 -5.07
C TRP A 28 0.45 -15.93 -6.16
N GLY A 29 0.30 -16.50 -7.36
CA GLY A 29 -0.46 -15.91 -8.45
C GLY A 29 0.09 -14.53 -8.83
N PRO A 30 -0.78 -13.51 -8.99
CA PRO A 30 -0.35 -12.22 -9.52
C PRO A 30 0.58 -11.44 -8.58
N LEU A 31 0.70 -11.85 -7.31
CA LEU A 31 1.62 -11.23 -6.35
C LEU A 31 3.06 -11.78 -6.44
N LYS A 32 3.37 -12.69 -7.38
CA LYS A 32 4.75 -13.11 -7.63
C LYS A 32 5.66 -11.89 -7.83
N ASP A 33 6.87 -11.97 -7.28
CA ASP A 33 7.92 -10.95 -7.31
C ASP A 33 7.59 -9.66 -6.56
N GLN A 34 6.43 -9.58 -5.89
CA GLN A 34 6.12 -8.45 -5.02
C GLN A 34 6.89 -8.54 -3.70
N LEU A 35 7.32 -7.37 -3.21
CA LEU A 35 7.84 -7.23 -1.85
C LEU A 35 6.66 -7.05 -0.89
N LEU A 36 6.62 -7.88 0.16
CA LEU A 36 5.67 -7.75 1.25
C LEU A 36 6.33 -7.08 2.44
N HIS A 37 5.60 -6.17 3.08
CA HIS A 37 5.99 -5.57 4.35
C HIS A 37 5.04 -6.04 5.47
N LEU A 38 5.62 -6.40 6.61
CA LEU A 38 4.93 -6.92 7.77
C LEU A 38 4.98 -5.86 8.86
N SER A 39 3.82 -5.40 9.32
CA SER A 39 3.71 -4.53 10.49
C SER A 39 3.43 -5.38 11.72
N TYR A 40 4.41 -5.47 12.60
CA TYR A 40 4.25 -6.12 13.90
C TYR A 40 3.30 -5.31 14.80
N GLY A 41 3.46 -3.99 14.81
CA GLY A 41 2.67 -3.08 15.65
C GLY A 41 1.19 -3.06 15.30
N GLN A 42 0.85 -3.17 14.00
CA GLN A 42 -0.52 -3.11 13.51
C GLN A 42 -1.11 -4.46 13.13
N SER A 43 -0.36 -5.56 13.24
CA SER A 43 -0.77 -6.92 12.83
C SER A 43 -1.29 -6.94 11.38
N LYS A 44 -0.60 -6.24 10.50
CA LYS A 44 -0.98 -6.07 9.08
C LYS A 44 0.14 -6.54 8.17
N MET A 45 -0.24 -6.93 6.97
CA MET A 45 0.67 -7.20 5.87
C MET A 45 0.31 -6.28 4.69
N TYR A 46 1.33 -5.83 3.98
CA TYR A 46 1.21 -4.88 2.90
C TYR A 46 1.92 -5.40 1.65
N VAL A 47 1.36 -5.14 0.48
CA VAL A 47 2.13 -5.14 -0.77
C VAL A 47 2.86 -3.80 -0.89
N VAL A 48 4.14 -3.83 -1.23
CA VAL A 48 4.96 -2.63 -1.46
C VAL A 48 4.90 -2.27 -2.95
N LEU A 49 4.35 -1.09 -3.24
CA LEU A 49 4.25 -0.52 -4.58
C LEU A 49 5.50 0.32 -4.85
N LYS A 50 6.59 -0.31 -5.30
CA LYS A 50 7.87 0.35 -5.57
C LYS A 50 7.81 1.13 -6.90
N GLU A 51 8.31 2.36 -6.87
CA GLU A 51 8.63 3.18 -8.04
C GLU A 51 10.11 3.60 -7.96
N GLU A 52 10.79 3.68 -9.10
CA GLU A 52 12.15 4.19 -9.17
C GLU A 52 12.26 5.23 -10.29
N LYS A 53 12.74 6.43 -9.94
CA LYS A 53 12.92 7.56 -10.86
C LYS A 53 14.34 8.08 -10.74
N LYS A 54 15.13 7.96 -11.81
CA LYS A 54 16.53 8.44 -11.87
C LYS A 54 17.37 7.98 -10.66
N GLY A 55 17.22 6.72 -10.27
CA GLY A 55 17.92 6.13 -9.11
C GLY A 55 17.34 6.49 -7.74
N GLN A 56 16.33 7.38 -7.66
CA GLN A 56 15.57 7.62 -6.43
C GLN A 56 14.39 6.67 -6.34
N VAL A 57 14.42 5.79 -5.33
CA VAL A 57 13.29 4.92 -5.01
C VAL A 57 12.25 5.70 -4.20
N GLN A 58 10.99 5.55 -4.58
CA GLN A 58 9.81 6.03 -3.86
C GLN A 58 8.68 5.01 -4.01
N GLY A 59 7.51 5.25 -3.43
CA GLY A 59 6.45 4.26 -3.51
C GLY A 59 5.51 4.29 -2.34
N GLY A 60 4.64 3.30 -2.30
CA GLY A 60 3.63 3.19 -1.27
C GLY A 60 3.38 1.77 -0.83
N VAL A 61 2.40 1.62 0.05
CA VAL A 61 1.92 0.32 0.52
C VAL A 61 0.41 0.26 0.46
N ALA A 62 -0.10 -0.92 0.12
CA ALA A 62 -1.53 -1.24 0.20
C ALA A 62 -1.73 -2.48 1.06
N ARG A 63 -2.71 -2.44 1.96
CA ARG A 63 -2.96 -3.53 2.90
C ARG A 63 -3.47 -4.76 2.15
N ILE A 64 -2.85 -5.91 2.41
CA ILE A 64 -3.40 -7.21 2.02
C ILE A 64 -4.48 -7.59 3.04
N PRO A 65 -5.72 -7.92 2.62
CA PRO A 65 -6.85 -8.16 3.51
C PRO A 65 -6.80 -9.58 4.11
N VAL A 66 -5.73 -9.87 4.86
CA VAL A 66 -5.59 -11.07 5.66
C VAL A 66 -5.72 -10.73 7.14
N GLU A 67 -6.33 -11.64 7.88
CA GLU A 67 -6.40 -11.58 9.34
C GLU A 67 -5.40 -12.60 9.90
N LEU A 68 -4.51 -12.13 10.76
CA LEU A 68 -3.46 -12.94 11.36
C LEU A 68 -3.88 -13.40 12.75
N SER A 69 -3.38 -14.57 13.17
CA SER A 69 -3.65 -15.11 14.52
C SER A 69 -2.96 -14.29 15.62
N SER A 70 -1.85 -13.62 15.30
CA SER A 70 -1.11 -12.71 16.18
C SER A 70 -0.53 -11.53 15.37
N SER A 71 0.60 -10.96 15.81
CA SER A 71 1.31 -9.91 15.06
C SER A 71 1.97 -10.44 13.78
N ALA A 72 2.35 -9.53 12.88
CA ALA A 72 3.12 -9.84 11.67
C ALA A 72 4.62 -9.54 11.90
N MET A 73 5.37 -10.45 12.53
CA MET A 73 6.77 -10.17 12.90
C MET A 73 7.77 -10.63 11.83
N ARG A 74 7.62 -11.87 11.34
CA ARG A 74 8.52 -12.48 10.34
C ARG A 74 7.67 -13.25 9.34
N ALA A 75 8.03 -13.17 8.06
CA ALA A 75 7.41 -14.01 7.04
C ALA A 75 8.45 -14.62 6.10
N ARG A 76 8.19 -15.83 5.62
CA ARG A 76 9.04 -16.54 4.64
C ARG A 76 8.16 -17.37 3.70
N ILE A 77 8.57 -17.44 2.43
CA ILE A 77 8.04 -18.44 1.51
C ILE A 77 8.69 -19.79 1.86
N ASN A 78 7.88 -20.80 2.10
CA ASN A 78 8.36 -22.16 2.32
C ASN A 78 8.71 -22.79 0.96
N PRO A 79 9.96 -23.24 0.73
CA PRO A 79 10.37 -23.77 -0.57
C PRO A 79 9.71 -25.12 -0.91
N ARG A 80 9.19 -25.87 0.07
CA ARG A 80 8.57 -27.18 -0.16
C ARG A 80 7.16 -27.06 -0.75
N ASP A 81 6.34 -26.17 -0.20
CA ASP A 81 4.94 -26.02 -0.63
C ASP A 81 4.66 -24.72 -1.40
N GLY A 82 5.60 -23.78 -1.41
CA GLY A 82 5.52 -22.50 -2.10
C GLY A 82 4.55 -21.51 -1.46
N GLN A 83 4.18 -21.68 -0.19
CA GLN A 83 3.26 -20.81 0.54
C GLN A 83 4.00 -19.87 1.50
N LEU A 84 3.38 -18.73 1.84
CA LEU A 84 3.95 -17.79 2.82
C LEU A 84 3.54 -18.23 4.22
N TYR A 85 4.51 -18.30 5.11
CA TYR A 85 4.30 -18.48 6.52
C TYR A 85 4.66 -17.19 7.23
N ALA A 86 3.75 -16.67 8.05
CA ALA A 86 3.95 -15.50 8.89
C ALA A 86 3.90 -15.91 10.36
N SER A 87 4.90 -15.53 11.13
CA SER A 87 4.94 -15.76 12.57
C SER A 87 4.94 -14.44 13.33
N GLY A 88 4.34 -14.45 14.51
CA GLY A 88 4.39 -13.33 15.43
C GLY A 88 3.99 -13.70 16.84
N LEU A 89 4.12 -12.71 17.72
CA LEU A 89 3.80 -12.79 19.13
C LEU A 89 3.18 -11.49 19.62
N LYS A 90 2.56 -11.52 20.79
CA LYS A 90 2.09 -10.32 21.48
C LYS A 90 3.15 -9.84 22.45
N GLY A 91 3.69 -8.66 22.18
CA GLY A 91 4.66 -8.00 23.04
C GLY A 91 4.38 -6.50 23.13
N TRP A 92 5.45 -5.69 23.22
CA TRP A 92 5.31 -4.24 23.36
C TRP A 92 4.67 -3.58 22.14
N GLN A 93 3.69 -2.71 22.38
CA GLN A 93 3.08 -1.80 21.39
C GLN A 93 2.53 -2.47 20.11
N THR A 94 2.04 -3.70 20.21
CA THR A 94 1.29 -4.38 19.14
C THR A 94 -0.20 -4.47 19.48
N ASN A 95 -1.04 -4.47 18.44
CA ASN A 95 -2.46 -4.77 18.52
C ASN A 95 -2.79 -6.27 18.32
N ALA A 96 -1.79 -7.16 18.43
CA ALA A 96 -1.96 -8.59 18.22
C ALA A 96 -3.12 -9.19 19.05
N LYS A 97 -3.95 -9.99 18.37
CA LYS A 97 -5.09 -10.68 18.99
C LYS A 97 -4.61 -11.80 19.93
N GLY A 98 -3.85 -12.77 19.39
CA GLY A 98 -3.29 -13.89 20.15
C GLY A 98 -1.87 -13.63 20.69
N ASN A 99 -1.48 -14.37 21.73
CA ASN A 99 -0.14 -14.28 22.37
C ASN A 99 1.00 -14.72 21.44
N GLY A 100 0.70 -15.60 20.48
CA GLY A 100 1.62 -16.14 19.49
C GLY A 100 0.83 -16.67 18.31
N GLY A 101 1.47 -16.74 17.14
CA GLY A 101 0.83 -17.20 15.92
C GLY A 101 1.84 -17.67 14.89
N LEU A 102 1.46 -18.71 14.15
CA LEU A 102 2.11 -19.15 12.92
C LEU A 102 1.03 -19.39 11.87
N ASP A 103 0.87 -18.43 10.98
CA ASP A 103 -0.15 -18.43 9.94
C ASP A 103 0.44 -18.90 8.61
N ARG A 104 -0.19 -19.90 7.99
CA ARG A 104 0.05 -20.23 6.58
C ARG A 104 -0.94 -19.44 5.73
N ILE A 105 -0.42 -18.51 4.94
CA ILE A 105 -1.18 -17.69 4.01
C ILE A 105 -1.02 -18.30 2.60
N ARG A 106 -2.11 -18.37 1.85
CA ARG A 106 -2.11 -18.97 0.51
C ARG A 106 -3.02 -18.19 -0.42
N TYR A 107 -2.60 -18.11 -1.68
CA TYR A 107 -3.47 -17.65 -2.75
C TYR A 107 -4.57 -18.68 -3.02
N THR A 108 -5.79 -18.22 -3.24
CA THR A 108 -6.98 -19.07 -3.37
C THR A 108 -7.39 -19.33 -4.82
N GLY A 109 -6.68 -18.75 -5.80
CA GLY A 109 -7.09 -18.77 -7.21
C GLY A 109 -8.18 -17.75 -7.56
N LYS A 110 -8.70 -17.02 -6.57
CA LYS A 110 -9.69 -15.94 -6.78
C LYS A 110 -9.03 -14.65 -7.28
N PRO A 111 -9.78 -13.69 -7.82
CA PRO A 111 -9.21 -12.42 -8.22
C PRO A 111 -8.55 -11.65 -7.05
N VAL A 112 -7.62 -10.74 -7.37
CA VAL A 112 -6.83 -10.00 -6.39
C VAL A 112 -7.19 -8.52 -6.48
N HIS A 113 -8.09 -8.12 -5.57
CA HIS A 113 -8.61 -6.75 -5.43
C HIS A 113 -7.59 -5.81 -4.76
N LEU A 114 -6.39 -5.69 -5.34
CA LEU A 114 -5.29 -4.86 -4.85
C LEU A 114 -4.70 -3.99 -5.97
N PRO A 115 -4.12 -2.83 -5.63
CA PRO A 115 -3.24 -2.12 -6.54
C PRO A 115 -2.00 -2.97 -6.81
N LYS A 116 -1.56 -2.94 -8.07
CA LYS A 116 -0.36 -3.59 -8.59
C LYS A 116 0.83 -2.64 -8.61
N SER A 117 0.59 -1.37 -8.91
CA SER A 117 1.66 -0.38 -9.09
C SER A 117 1.17 1.03 -8.78
N ILE A 118 2.11 1.91 -8.45
CA ILE A 118 1.90 3.35 -8.35
C ILE A 118 3.01 4.05 -9.12
N GLN A 119 2.63 5.06 -9.91
CA GLN A 119 3.56 5.87 -10.71
C GLN A 119 3.19 7.34 -10.54
N VAL A 120 4.16 8.17 -10.16
CA VAL A 120 3.97 9.60 -10.07
C VAL A 120 4.29 10.21 -11.43
N LYS A 121 3.43 11.10 -11.93
CA LYS A 121 3.67 11.89 -13.13
C LYS A 121 3.57 13.38 -12.81
N LYS A 122 3.90 14.26 -13.75
CA LYS A 122 3.53 15.68 -13.65
C LYS A 122 2.01 15.81 -13.47
N ASP A 123 1.61 16.45 -12.38
CA ASP A 123 0.23 16.78 -12.01
C ASP A 123 -0.74 15.58 -11.89
N ARG A 124 -0.24 14.34 -11.84
CA ARG A 124 -1.10 13.16 -11.62
C ARG A 124 -0.36 11.98 -11.01
N ILE A 125 -1.11 11.08 -10.38
CA ILE A 125 -0.64 9.80 -9.87
C ILE A 125 -1.41 8.69 -10.59
N GLU A 126 -0.71 7.74 -11.20
CA GLU A 126 -1.28 6.60 -11.90
C GLU A 126 -1.21 5.36 -11.00
N ILE A 127 -2.36 4.71 -10.79
CA ILE A 127 -2.49 3.49 -9.97
C ILE A 127 -2.96 2.36 -10.88
N GLY A 128 -2.10 1.39 -11.12
CA GLY A 128 -2.45 0.17 -11.85
C GLY A 128 -3.03 -0.88 -10.92
N PHE A 129 -4.09 -1.56 -11.33
CA PHE A 129 -4.72 -2.68 -10.62
C PHE A 129 -4.45 -4.02 -11.32
N TYR A 130 -4.61 -5.14 -10.61
CA TYR A 130 -4.47 -6.47 -11.23
C TYR A 130 -5.62 -6.81 -12.19
N GLU A 131 -6.77 -6.17 -11.98
CA GLU A 131 -8.03 -6.49 -12.64
C GLU A 131 -8.56 -5.33 -13.47
N ALA A 132 -9.38 -5.65 -14.47
CA ALA A 132 -10.17 -4.65 -15.17
C ALA A 132 -11.19 -4.03 -14.22
N LEU A 133 -11.41 -2.73 -14.35
CA LEU A 133 -12.25 -1.93 -13.48
C LEU A 133 -13.56 -1.57 -14.17
N GLU A 134 -14.60 -1.35 -13.37
CA GLU A 134 -15.88 -0.84 -13.86
C GLU A 134 -15.74 0.66 -14.20
N PRO A 135 -16.02 1.08 -15.45
CA PRO A 135 -15.73 2.44 -15.89
C PRO A 135 -16.44 3.56 -15.12
N ILE A 136 -17.70 3.39 -14.72
CA ILE A 136 -18.46 4.46 -14.04
C ILE A 136 -17.85 4.75 -12.67
N ALA A 137 -17.61 3.72 -11.85
CA ALA A 137 -16.98 3.87 -10.55
C ALA A 137 -15.53 4.35 -10.66
N ALA A 138 -14.76 3.81 -11.61
CA ALA A 138 -13.35 4.16 -11.78
C ALA A 138 -13.12 5.59 -12.30
N ASN A 139 -14.09 6.20 -12.99
CA ASN A 139 -14.03 7.62 -13.41
C ASN A 139 -14.71 8.58 -12.42
N SER A 140 -15.24 8.10 -11.30
CA SER A 140 -15.98 8.93 -10.36
C SER A 140 -15.07 9.50 -9.27
N LEU A 141 -14.91 10.83 -9.25
CA LEU A 141 -14.14 11.54 -8.23
C LEU A 141 -14.61 11.23 -6.79
N SER A 142 -15.91 10.99 -6.59
CA SER A 142 -16.47 10.71 -5.26
C SER A 142 -16.02 9.37 -4.66
N GLN A 143 -15.49 8.46 -5.50
CA GLN A 143 -14.96 7.17 -5.07
C GLN A 143 -13.52 7.25 -4.57
N PHE A 144 -12.90 8.43 -4.62
CA PHE A 144 -11.52 8.63 -4.24
C PHE A 144 -11.39 9.75 -3.21
N LYS A 145 -10.44 9.59 -2.30
CA LYS A 145 -10.00 10.66 -1.40
C LYS A 145 -8.50 10.75 -1.44
N PHE A 146 -8.00 11.97 -1.57
CA PHE A 146 -6.57 12.26 -1.56
C PHE A 146 -6.25 13.22 -0.41
N GLY A 147 -5.10 13.00 0.23
CA GLY A 147 -4.51 14.00 1.11
C GLY A 147 -3.00 13.83 1.19
N ALA A 148 -2.31 14.90 1.55
CA ALA A 148 -0.86 14.91 1.67
C ALA A 148 -0.39 15.65 2.93
N TRP A 149 0.75 15.20 3.46
CA TRP A 149 1.35 15.73 4.68
C TRP A 149 2.87 15.69 4.61
N ASN A 150 3.49 16.66 5.26
CA ASN A 150 4.90 16.62 5.61
C ASN A 150 5.08 16.33 7.10
N ILE A 151 6.29 15.93 7.44
CA ILE A 151 6.72 15.61 8.80
C ILE A 151 7.81 16.61 9.17
N ARG A 152 7.73 17.20 10.36
CA ARG A 152 8.80 18.07 10.87
C ARG A 152 9.94 17.23 11.43
N TRP A 153 11.14 17.35 10.87
CA TRP A 153 12.31 16.72 11.49
C TRP A 153 12.65 17.45 12.80
N SER A 154 12.70 16.71 13.91
CA SER A 154 13.02 17.27 15.23
C SER A 154 13.53 16.18 16.17
N PHE A 155 14.12 16.58 17.29
CA PHE A 155 14.59 15.67 18.34
C PHE A 155 13.45 15.08 19.20
N ASN A 156 12.21 15.55 19.03
CA ASN A 156 11.08 15.09 19.81
C ASN A 156 10.73 13.64 19.47
N TYR A 157 10.20 12.91 20.45
CA TYR A 157 9.63 11.60 20.21
C TYR A 157 8.32 11.73 19.43
N GLY A 158 8.36 11.31 18.16
CA GLY A 158 7.29 11.55 17.20
C GLY A 158 7.36 12.94 16.57
N SER A 159 6.53 13.16 15.55
CA SER A 159 6.52 14.43 14.83
C SER A 159 5.11 14.80 14.38
N PRO A 160 4.75 16.10 14.40
CA PRO A 160 3.49 16.55 13.85
C PRO A 160 3.41 16.27 12.34
N GLU A 161 2.24 15.78 11.91
CA GLU A 161 1.87 15.72 10.49
C GLU A 161 1.32 17.08 10.07
N ILE A 162 2.00 17.76 9.15
CA ILE A 162 1.66 19.08 8.64
C ILE A 162 0.90 18.89 7.31
N PRO A 163 -0.42 19.16 7.25
CA PRO A 163 -1.20 19.00 6.02
C PRO A 163 -0.75 19.94 4.91
N ILE A 164 -0.77 19.47 3.68
CA ILE A 164 -0.47 20.22 2.46
C ILE A 164 -1.80 20.43 1.73
N LYS A 165 -2.50 21.51 2.07
CA LYS A 165 -3.89 21.75 1.66
C LYS A 165 -4.03 22.11 0.18
N GLU A 166 -2.97 22.62 -0.43
CA GLU A 166 -2.94 23.04 -1.83
C GLU A 166 -2.94 21.85 -2.82
N LEU A 167 -2.66 20.62 -2.36
CA LEU A 167 -2.69 19.42 -3.20
C LEU A 167 -4.07 18.78 -3.14
N GLU A 168 -4.90 19.12 -4.12
CA GLU A 168 -6.29 18.66 -4.21
C GLU A 168 -6.50 17.78 -5.44
N LEU A 169 -7.23 16.67 -5.25
CA LEU A 169 -7.66 15.82 -6.35
C LEU A 169 -8.76 16.52 -7.14
N LYS A 170 -8.52 16.76 -8.43
CA LYS A 170 -9.44 17.50 -9.32
C LYS A 170 -10.17 16.62 -10.33
N LYS A 171 -9.53 15.53 -10.78
CA LYS A 171 -10.11 14.60 -11.76
C LYS A 171 -9.60 13.19 -11.47
N VAL A 172 -10.45 12.22 -11.77
CA VAL A 172 -10.10 10.81 -11.84
C VAL A 172 -10.44 10.31 -13.23
N GLU A 173 -9.57 9.51 -13.82
CA GLU A 173 -9.74 8.96 -15.16
C GLU A 173 -9.29 7.50 -15.20
N LEU A 174 -10.13 6.62 -15.73
CA LEU A 174 -9.73 5.26 -16.10
C LEU A 174 -9.03 5.33 -17.47
N LEU A 175 -7.78 4.89 -17.53
CA LEU A 175 -7.00 4.87 -18.76
C LEU A 175 -7.47 3.76 -19.71
N GLU A 176 -6.99 3.82 -20.96
CA GLU A 176 -7.39 2.93 -22.06
C GLU A 176 -7.18 1.43 -21.78
N ASP A 177 -6.24 1.09 -20.90
CA ASP A 177 -5.99 -0.31 -20.50
C ASP A 177 -7.11 -0.92 -19.63
N GLY A 178 -8.06 -0.10 -19.17
CA GLY A 178 -9.16 -0.51 -18.30
C GLY A 178 -8.73 -0.97 -16.91
N LYS A 179 -7.46 -0.78 -16.53
CA LYS A 179 -6.85 -1.25 -15.28
C LYS A 179 -6.08 -0.19 -14.51
N THR A 180 -5.79 0.94 -15.15
CA THR A 180 -5.00 2.03 -14.56
C THR A 180 -5.87 3.25 -14.36
N ILE A 181 -5.87 3.79 -13.14
CA ILE A 181 -6.56 5.03 -12.78
C ILE A 181 -5.53 6.16 -12.69
N ALA A 182 -5.77 7.26 -13.40
CA ALA A 182 -5.05 8.50 -13.24
C ALA A 182 -5.80 9.45 -12.28
N LEU A 183 -5.13 9.80 -11.18
CA LEU A 183 -5.57 10.79 -10.20
C LEU A 183 -4.91 12.12 -10.49
N HIS A 184 -5.64 13.10 -11.02
CA HIS A 184 -5.11 14.41 -11.36
C HIS A 184 -5.08 15.33 -10.14
N VAL A 185 -3.86 15.66 -9.71
CA VAL A 185 -3.57 16.53 -8.57
C VAL A 185 -2.65 17.65 -9.09
N PRO A 186 -3.21 18.79 -9.53
CA PRO A 186 -2.40 19.89 -10.05
C PRO A 186 -1.38 20.39 -9.03
N ASN A 187 -0.22 20.83 -9.53
CA ASN A 187 0.92 21.28 -8.73
C ASN A 187 1.50 20.19 -7.81
N LEU A 188 1.37 18.92 -8.23
CA LEU A 188 1.92 17.80 -7.49
C LEU A 188 3.42 18.03 -7.25
N LYS A 189 3.84 17.85 -6.00
CA LYS A 189 5.21 18.11 -5.56
C LYS A 189 5.65 17.07 -4.54
N PRO A 190 6.94 17.00 -4.18
CA PRO A 190 7.41 16.07 -3.17
C PRO A 190 6.71 16.25 -1.82
N VAL A 191 6.31 15.13 -1.21
CA VAL A 191 5.65 15.05 0.09
C VAL A 191 6.13 13.82 0.85
N HIS A 192 6.27 13.93 2.18
CA HIS A 192 6.61 12.76 2.99
C HIS A 192 5.50 11.71 2.97
N MET A 193 4.24 12.12 3.05
CA MET A 193 3.10 11.22 3.08
C MET A 193 2.01 11.71 2.13
N ALA A 194 1.50 10.80 1.30
CA ALA A 194 0.28 10.95 0.52
C ALA A 194 -0.62 9.74 0.82
N GLN A 195 -1.91 9.99 1.05
CA GLN A 195 -2.90 8.95 1.27
C GLN A 195 -3.93 8.99 0.16
N ILE A 196 -4.18 7.84 -0.45
CA ILE A 196 -5.21 7.65 -1.46
C ILE A 196 -6.17 6.58 -0.94
N ASP A 197 -7.38 6.96 -0.59
CA ASP A 197 -8.46 6.01 -0.32
C ASP A 197 -9.30 5.83 -1.58
N TYR A 198 -9.76 4.61 -1.84
CA TYR A 198 -10.60 4.27 -3.00
C TYR A 198 -11.70 3.27 -2.63
N ASP A 199 -12.84 3.39 -3.29
CA ASP A 199 -14.02 2.52 -3.18
C ASP A 199 -14.61 2.32 -4.58
N ILE A 200 -14.09 1.34 -5.32
CA ILE A 200 -14.43 1.11 -6.73
C ILE A 200 -14.89 -0.32 -6.95
N LYS A 201 -15.13 -0.70 -8.21
CA LYS A 201 -15.53 -2.06 -8.58
C LYS A 201 -14.64 -2.64 -9.67
N SER A 202 -14.44 -3.95 -9.64
CA SER A 202 -13.94 -4.69 -10.78
C SER A 202 -14.95 -4.63 -11.92
N ALA A 203 -14.53 -4.88 -13.16
CA ALA A 203 -15.42 -4.99 -14.32
C ALA A 203 -16.48 -6.12 -14.16
N LYS A 204 -16.28 -7.03 -13.19
CA LYS A 204 -17.25 -8.08 -12.82
C LYS A 204 -18.21 -7.64 -11.70
N GLY A 205 -18.10 -6.40 -11.22
CA GLY A 205 -18.96 -5.83 -10.19
C GLY A 205 -18.52 -6.11 -8.74
N GLU A 206 -17.36 -6.73 -8.52
CA GLU A 206 -16.84 -7.00 -7.17
C GLU A 206 -16.24 -5.73 -6.56
N GLU A 207 -16.48 -5.50 -5.27
CA GLU A 207 -15.98 -4.31 -4.56
C GLU A 207 -14.44 -4.37 -4.40
N ILE A 208 -13.77 -3.28 -4.77
CA ILE A 208 -12.35 -3.07 -4.55
C ILE A 208 -12.20 -1.81 -3.70
N LYS A 209 -12.04 -2.02 -2.40
CA LYS A 209 -11.91 -0.94 -1.42
C LYS A 209 -10.57 -1.01 -0.70
N GLY A 210 -9.92 0.14 -0.55
CA GLY A 210 -8.64 0.16 0.14
C GLY A 210 -8.02 1.53 0.25
N ARG A 211 -6.75 1.50 0.65
CA ARG A 211 -5.91 2.67 0.86
C ARG A 211 -4.50 2.38 0.35
N ILE A 212 -3.91 3.37 -0.30
CA ILE A 212 -2.48 3.44 -0.56
C ILE A 212 -1.90 4.54 0.32
N ASP A 213 -0.90 4.19 1.12
CA ASP A 213 -0.06 5.14 1.86
C ASP A 213 1.28 5.25 1.13
N HIS A 214 1.61 6.45 0.67
CA HIS A 214 2.63 6.71 -0.35
C HIS A 214 3.59 7.82 0.06
N THR A 215 4.78 7.83 -0.50
CA THR A 215 5.75 8.92 -0.39
C THR A 215 6.20 9.36 -1.78
N ILE A 216 6.27 10.67 -1.99
CA ILE A 216 6.68 11.28 -3.25
C ILE A 216 7.98 12.04 -3.01
N HIS A 217 9.08 11.57 -3.60
CA HIS A 217 10.35 12.29 -3.57
C HIS A 217 10.59 13.09 -4.84
N VAL A 218 10.07 12.61 -5.97
CA VAL A 218 10.29 13.12 -7.31
C VAL A 218 8.96 13.10 -8.08
N VAL A 219 8.66 14.22 -8.73
CA VAL A 219 7.51 14.40 -9.63
C VAL A 219 8.07 14.74 -11.01
N GLU A 220 7.66 13.99 -12.03
CA GLU A 220 8.12 14.17 -13.43
C GLU A 220 7.01 13.88 -14.42
#